data_AF-A0A0L9T7S7-F1
#
_entry.id   AF-A0A0L9T7S7-F1
#
_cell.length_a   1.000
_cell.length_b   1.000
_cell.length_c   1.000
_cell.angle_alpha   90.00
_cell.angle_beta   90.00
_cell.angle_gamma   90.00
#
_symmetry.space_group_name_H-M   'P 1'
#
loop_
_entity.id
_entity.type
_entity.pdbx_description
1 polymer ?
#
loop_
_entity_poly.entity_id
_entity_poly.type
_entity_poly.pdbx_seq_one_letter_code
_entity_poly.pdbx_strand_id
1 'polypeptide(L)'
;MQRAPVTVEEQLLQKAIKEECTWENLPKRIQAILSSKEEWHRRIIESCIKKRIQWNSCFARKVCKESEYYEEMMRYLRKNLAVCLALNAT
;
A
#
# COMPACT_ATOMS: atom_id res chain seq x y z
N MET A 1 -0.02 -14.98 -17.44
CA MET A 1 0.80 -14.19 -16.48
C MET A 1 1.09 -15.05 -15.26
N GLN A 2 2.31 -15.53 -15.07
CA GLN A 2 2.70 -16.18 -13.81
C GLN A 2 2.80 -15.08 -12.75
N ARG A 3 1.86 -15.04 -11.79
CA ARG A 3 2.04 -14.18 -10.61
C ARG A 3 3.25 -14.75 -9.87
N ALA A 4 4.29 -13.93 -9.71
CA ALA A 4 5.42 -14.26 -8.85
C ALA A 4 4.89 -14.76 -7.50
N PRO A 5 5.46 -15.83 -6.92
CA PRO A 5 4.99 -16.35 -5.65
C PRO A 5 5.04 -15.24 -4.60
N VAL A 6 3.92 -15.03 -3.91
CA VAL A 6 3.84 -14.05 -2.82
C VAL A 6 4.81 -14.51 -1.74
N THR A 7 5.89 -13.74 -1.52
CA THR A 7 6.90 -14.10 -0.54
C THR A 7 6.31 -14.09 0.87
N VAL A 8 6.93 -14.83 1.78
CA VAL A 8 6.51 -14.86 3.19
C VAL A 8 6.53 -13.45 3.80
N GLU A 9 7.48 -12.59 3.40
CA GLU A 9 7.50 -11.19 3.82
C GLU A 9 6.25 -10.43 3.37
N GLU A 10 5.84 -10.57 2.11
CA GLU A 10 4.67 -9.88 1.58
C GLU A 10 3.40 -10.35 2.31
N GLN A 11 3.27 -11.64 2.62
CA GLN A 11 2.14 -12.14 3.42
C GLN A 11 2.10 -11.53 4.82
N LEU A 12 3.26 -11.41 5.48
CA LEU A 12 3.38 -10.80 6.80
C LEU A 12 3.03 -9.31 6.76
N LEU A 13 3.49 -8.58 5.75
CA LEU A 13 3.12 -7.18 5.52
C LEU A 13 1.62 -7.02 5.32
N GLN A 14 1.01 -7.84 4.46
CA GLN A 14 -0.42 -7.81 4.20
C GLN A 14 -1.24 -8.11 5.47
N LYS A 15 -0.78 -9.06 6.30
CA LYS A 15 -1.38 -9.38 7.58
C LYS A 15 -1.31 -8.19 8.54
N ALA A 16 -0.14 -7.58 8.70
CA ALA A 16 0.04 -6.42 9.57
C ALA A 16 -0.80 -5.21 9.15
N ILE A 17 -0.97 -4.97 7.84
CA ILE A 17 -1.88 -3.92 7.33
C ILE A 17 -3.33 -4.27 7.64
N LYS A 18 -3.73 -5.55 7.46
CA LYS A 18 -5.10 -6.01 7.75
C LYS A 18 -5.45 -5.92 9.23
N GLU A 19 -4.48 -6.18 10.10
CA GLU A 19 -4.61 -6.07 11.56
C GLU A 19 -4.41 -4.63 12.07
N GLU A 20 -4.21 -3.66 11.17
CA GLU A 20 -3.99 -2.25 11.49
C GLU A 20 -2.84 -2.01 12.47
N CYS A 21 -1.76 -2.79 12.34
CA CYS A 21 -0.59 -2.69 13.22
C CYS A 21 0.14 -1.36 13.00
N THR A 22 0.35 -0.64 14.09
CA THR A 22 1.21 0.56 14.12
C THR A 22 2.68 0.15 14.01
N TRP A 23 3.54 1.09 13.57
CA TRP A 23 4.98 0.86 13.42
C TRP A 23 5.63 0.22 14.65
N GLU A 24 5.33 0.74 15.85
CA GLU A 24 5.87 0.26 17.12
C GLU A 24 5.49 -1.20 17.43
N ASN A 25 4.33 -1.65 16.96
CA ASN A 25 3.80 -2.98 17.22
C ASN A 25 4.12 -3.99 16.10
N LEU A 26 4.87 -3.57 15.08
CA LEU A 26 5.27 -4.47 14.01
C LEU A 26 6.30 -5.49 14.49
N PRO A 27 6.26 -6.73 13.96
CA PRO A 27 7.34 -7.68 14.14
C PRO A 27 8.68 -7.08 13.73
N LYS A 28 9.74 -7.33 14.51
CA LYS A 28 11.12 -6.88 14.21
C LYS A 28 11.58 -7.28 12.81
N ARG A 29 11.11 -8.42 12.30
CA ARG A 29 11.38 -8.86 10.92
C ARG A 29 10.84 -7.86 9.89
N ILE A 30 9.63 -7.33 10.09
CA ILE A 30 9.05 -6.31 9.20
C ILE A 30 9.79 -4.97 9.36
N GLN A 31 10.08 -4.55 10.59
CA GLN A 31 10.87 -3.33 10.83
C GLN A 31 12.30 -3.41 10.29
N ALA A 32 12.88 -4.60 10.15
CA ALA A 32 14.18 -4.77 9.52
C ALA A 32 14.11 -4.68 7.98
N ILE A 33 12.95 -5.00 7.40
CA ILE A 33 12.70 -4.92 5.95
C ILE A 33 12.36 -3.49 5.54
N LEU A 34 11.53 -2.82 6.33
CA LEU A 34 11.13 -1.44 6.11
C LEU A 34 12.15 -0.57 6.82
N SER A 35 12.91 0.23 6.10
CA SER A 35 14.06 0.93 6.70
C SER A 35 13.64 2.05 7.65
N SER A 36 12.37 2.46 7.59
CA SER A 36 11.81 3.48 8.48
C SER A 36 10.28 3.42 8.62
N LYS A 37 9.77 4.18 9.59
CA LYS A 37 8.33 4.37 9.82
C LYS A 37 7.63 5.03 8.63
N GLU A 38 8.29 5.97 7.97
CA GLU A 38 7.77 6.63 6.77
C GLU A 38 7.58 5.64 5.62
N GLU A 39 8.49 4.67 5.49
CA GLU A 39 8.38 3.61 4.51
C GLU A 39 7.18 2.69 4.81
N TRP A 40 6.93 2.38 6.08
CA TRP A 40 5.71 1.68 6.48
C TRP A 40 4.44 2.45 6.14
N HIS A 41 4.41 3.76 6.43
CA HIS A 41 3.26 4.60 6.10
C HIS A 41 2.97 4.58 4.58
N ARG A 42 4.01 4.66 3.74
CA ARG A 42 3.87 4.54 2.28
C ARG A 42 3.27 3.20 1.88
N ARG A 43 3.71 2.09 2.47
CA ARG A 43 3.17 0.75 2.19
C ARG A 43 1.70 0.61 2.58
N ILE A 44 1.29 1.20 3.70
CA ILE A 44 -0.13 1.22 4.11
C ILE A 44 -0.98 1.96 3.05
N ILE A 45 -0.57 3.18 2.68
CA ILE A 45 -1.29 4.02 1.72
C ILE A 45 -1.42 3.29 0.38
N GLU A 46 -0.30 2.78 -0.15
CA GLU A 46 -0.27 2.05 -1.40
C GLU A 46 -1.16 0.80 -1.38
N SER A 47 -1.14 0.04 -0.28
CA SER A 47 -1.97 -1.16 -0.12
C SER A 47 -3.47 -0.84 -0.09
N CYS A 48 -3.88 0.20 0.65
CA CYS A 48 -5.27 0.67 0.65
C CYS A 48 -5.73 1.11 -0.76
N ILE A 49 -4.91 1.89 -1.46
CA ILE A 49 -5.23 2.39 -2.82
C ILE A 49 -5.33 1.25 -3.82
N LYS A 50 -4.37 0.32 -3.82
CA LYS A 50 -4.39 -0.87 -4.68
C LYS A 50 -5.66 -1.69 -4.48
N LYS A 51 -6.11 -1.82 -3.23
CA LYS A 51 -7.35 -2.53 -2.85
C LYS A 51 -8.63 -1.69 -2.99
N ARG A 52 -8.54 -0.43 -3.41
CA ARG A 52 -9.67 0.52 -3.55
C ARG A 52 -10.48 0.69 -2.25
N ILE A 53 -9.79 0.68 -1.11
CA ILE A 53 -10.47 0.87 0.18
C ILE A 53 -10.92 2.32 0.31
N GLN A 54 -12.15 2.54 0.75
CA GLN A 54 -12.68 3.88 1.01
C GLN A 54 -11.98 4.50 2.22
N TRP A 55 -11.81 5.82 2.21
CA TRP A 55 -11.18 6.55 3.31
C TRP A 55 -11.79 6.17 4.67
N ASN A 56 -13.13 6.17 4.78
CA ASN A 56 -13.89 5.89 6.00
C ASN A 56 -13.67 4.50 6.62
N SER A 57 -13.03 3.58 5.91
CA SER A 57 -12.70 2.24 6.39
C SER A 57 -11.23 1.88 6.20
N CYS A 58 -10.39 2.82 5.74
CA CYS A 58 -8.99 2.57 5.47
C CYS A 58 -8.11 2.89 6.69
N PHE A 59 -7.13 2.02 6.91
CA PHE A 59 -6.09 2.16 7.92
C PHE A 59 -5.20 3.40 7.71
N ALA A 60 -5.06 3.87 6.46
CA ALA A 60 -4.26 5.04 6.09
C ALA A 60 -4.66 6.31 6.86
N ARG A 61 -5.91 6.40 7.35
CA ARG A 61 -6.39 7.49 8.20
C ARG A 61 -5.56 7.74 9.45
N LYS A 62 -4.89 6.71 9.95
CA LYS A 62 -4.04 6.81 11.15
C LYS A 62 -2.63 7.31 10.82
N VAL A 63 -2.25 7.41 9.55
CA VAL A 63 -0.88 7.71 9.12
C VAL A 63 -0.74 8.89 8.15
N CYS A 64 -1.81 9.31 7.49
CA CYS A 64 -1.82 10.50 6.62
C CYS A 64 -3.16 11.26 6.71
N LYS A 65 -3.23 12.43 6.06
CA LYS A 65 -4.48 13.21 5.91
C LYS A 65 -5.32 12.71 4.73
N GLU A 66 -6.61 13.02 4.77
CA GLU A 66 -7.56 12.64 3.71
C GLU A 66 -7.16 13.20 2.34
N SER A 67 -6.72 14.45 2.29
CA SER A 67 -6.26 15.11 1.05
C SER A 67 -5.07 14.37 0.43
N GLU A 68 -4.08 14.01 1.25
CA GLU A 68 -2.88 13.28 0.81
C GLU A 68 -3.25 11.89 0.27
N TYR A 69 -4.19 11.20 0.94
CA TYR A 69 -4.68 9.89 0.50
C TYR A 69 -5.34 9.97 -0.88
N TYR A 70 -6.21 10.95 -1.12
CA TYR A 70 -6.86 11.09 -2.42
C TYR A 70 -5.91 11.59 -3.51
N GLU A 71 -4.92 12.42 -3.18
CA GLU A 71 -3.86 12.80 -4.11
C GLU A 71 -3.06 11.58 -4.60
N GLU A 72 -2.63 10.72 -3.67
CA GLU A 72 -1.91 9.49 -4.02
C GLU A 72 -2.82 8.51 -4.78
N MET A 73 -4.11 8.43 -4.44
CA MET A 73 -5.07 7.62 -5.18
C MET A 73 -5.21 8.10 -6.63
N MET A 74 -5.38 9.40 -6.85
CA MET A 74 -5.45 9.98 -8.19
C MET A 74 -4.15 9.73 -8.98
N ARG A 75 -2.99 9.90 -8.34
CA ARG A 75 -1.69 9.61 -8.95
C ARG A 75 -1.58 8.15 -9.38
N TYR A 76 -2.02 7.22 -8.53
CA TYR A 76 -2.04 5.79 -8.84
C TYR A 76 -2.97 5.48 -10.02
N LEU A 77 -4.19 6.03 -10.03
CA LEU A 77 -5.15 5.82 -11.11
C LEU A 77 -4.64 6.37 -12.45
N ARG A 78 -4.03 7.56 -12.46
CA ARG A 78 -3.43 8.14 -13.68
C ARG A 78 -2.30 7.27 -14.23
N LYS A 79 -1.43 6.76 -13.36
CA LYS A 79 -0.35 5.83 -13.76
C LYS A 79 -0.92 4.55 -14.36
N ASN A 80 -1.91 3.94 -13.71
CA ASN A 80 -2.52 2.71 -14.21
C ASN A 80 -3.30 2.91 -15.52
N LEU A 81 -3.99 4.05 -15.67
CA LEU A 81 -4.67 4.38 -16.92
C LEU A 81 -3.67 4.57 -18.07
N ALA A 82 -2.55 5.24 -17.81
CA ALA A 82 -1.46 5.37 -18.79
C ALA A 82 -0.91 3.99 -19.20
N VAL A 83 -0.79 3.06 -18.24
CA VAL A 83 -0.40 1.66 -18.53
C VAL A 83 -1.43 0.95 -19.41
N CYS A 84 -2.73 1.12 -19.14
CA CYS A 84 -3.79 0.54 -19.98
C CYS A 84 -3.79 1.10 -21.41
N LEU A 85 -3.54 2.41 -21.57
CA LEU A 85 -3.45 3.02 -22.90
C LEU A 85 -2.21 2.57 -23.67
N ALA A 86 -1.06 2.42 -22.99
CA ALA A 86 0.18 1.96 -23.62
C ALA A 86 0.11 0.50 -24.09
N LEU A 87 -0.56 -0.38 -23.34
CA LEU A 87 -0.72 -1.79 -23.71
C LEU A 87 -1.72 -2.00 -24.86
N ASN A 88 -2.68 -1.10 -25.06
CA ASN A 88 -3.64 -1.18 -26.17
C ASN A 88 -3.09 -0.59 -27.48
N ALA A 89 -1.91 0.03 -27.44
CA ALA A 89 -1.26 0.68 -28.58
C ALA A 89 -0.10 -0.16 -29.19
N THR A 90 0.07 -1.41 -28.76
CA THR A 90 1.06 -2.38 -29.25
C THR A 90 0.35 -3.61 -29.78
#